data_AF-A0A932GBA2-F1
#
_entry.id   AF-A0A932GBA2-F1
#
_cell.length_a   1.000
_cell.length_b   1.000
_cell.length_c   1.000
_cell.angle_alpha   90.00
_cell.angle_beta   90.00
_cell.angle_gamma   90.00
#
_symmetry.space_group_name_H-M   'P 1'
#
loop_
_entity.id
_entity.type
_entity.pdbx_description
1 polymer ?
#
loop_
_entity_poly.entity_id
_entity_poly.type
_entity_poly.pdbx_seq_one_letter_code
_entity_poly.pdbx_strand_id
1 'polypeptide(L)'
;MDTQWPLYEVFHQKARGEHHVHVGAVHAPDAEMALVLAKEQYGRRMACVNLWVVRADQIHASDYSDSDMFAHATDKSYREAFGYKVGEKVKKKRKDAAKQ
;
A
#
# COMPACT_ATOMS: atom_id res chain seq x y z
N MET A 1 -31.77 18.31 -9.51
CA MET A 1 -31.49 17.19 -8.59
C MET A 1 -30.39 16.38 -9.24
N ASP A 2 -29.24 16.25 -8.60
CA ASP A 2 -28.14 15.45 -9.12
C ASP A 2 -28.56 13.98 -9.06
N THR A 3 -28.92 13.44 -10.22
CA THR A 3 -29.32 12.04 -10.46
C THR A 3 -28.13 11.08 -10.42
N GLN A 4 -26.99 11.53 -9.90
CA GLN A 4 -25.75 10.78 -9.90
C GLN A 4 -25.67 9.94 -8.63
N TRP A 5 -25.63 8.62 -8.80
CA TRP A 5 -25.41 7.69 -7.70
C TRP A 5 -24.13 8.05 -6.90
N PRO A 6 -24.04 7.70 -5.61
CA PRO A 6 -22.85 8.00 -4.82
C PRO A 6 -21.59 7.33 -5.39
N LEU A 7 -20.45 8.00 -5.20
CA LEU A 7 -19.14 7.52 -5.63
C LEU A 7 -18.53 6.57 -4.58
N TYR A 8 -17.98 5.47 -5.04
CA TYR A 8 -17.26 4.48 -4.25
C TYR A 8 -15.82 4.34 -4.76
N GLU A 9 -14.85 4.50 -3.87
CA GLU A 9 -13.46 4.15 -4.15
C GLU A 9 -13.26 2.64 -4.04
N VAL A 10 -12.49 2.08 -4.97
CA VAL A 10 -12.28 0.64 -5.14
C VAL A 10 -10.83 0.27 -4.85
N PHE A 11 -10.64 -0.75 -4.03
CA PHE A 11 -9.33 -1.31 -3.72
C PHE A 11 -9.30 -2.80 -4.05
N HIS A 12 -8.26 -3.26 -4.74
CA HIS A 12 -8.10 -4.67 -5.12
C HIS A 12 -6.91 -5.32 -4.42
N GLN A 13 -7.05 -6.61 -4.13
CA GLN A 13 -5.96 -7.45 -3.64
C GLN A 13 -5.60 -8.45 -4.73
N LYS A 14 -4.34 -8.43 -5.19
CA LYS A 14 -3.88 -9.30 -6.29
C LYS A 14 -3.66 -10.75 -5.85
N ALA A 15 -3.10 -10.96 -4.66
CA ALA A 15 -2.91 -12.29 -4.07
C ALA A 15 -3.15 -12.28 -2.55
N ARG A 16 -3.49 -13.46 -1.98
CA ARG A 16 -3.79 -13.58 -0.55
C ARG A 16 -2.57 -13.19 0.28
N GLY A 17 -2.74 -12.24 1.18
CA GLY A 17 -1.66 -11.74 2.06
C GLY A 17 -0.97 -10.48 1.55
N GLU A 18 -1.24 -10.04 0.31
CA GLU A 18 -0.82 -8.73 -0.17
C GLU A 18 -1.77 -7.63 0.35
N HIS A 19 -1.34 -6.37 0.27
CA HIS A 19 -2.18 -5.24 0.62
C HIS A 19 -3.21 -4.94 -0.47
N HIS A 20 -4.37 -4.42 -0.06
CA HIS A 20 -5.32 -3.84 -0.99
C HIS A 20 -4.75 -2.53 -1.55
N VAL A 21 -4.80 -2.38 -2.87
CA VAL A 21 -4.30 -1.20 -3.59
C VAL A 21 -5.48 -0.51 -4.26
N HIS A 22 -5.51 0.82 -4.18
CA HIS A 22 -6.53 1.62 -4.87
C HIS A 22 -6.39 1.49 -6.39
N VAL A 23 -7.51 1.27 -7.09
CA VAL A 23 -7.53 1.10 -8.56
C VAL A 23 -8.45 2.06 -9.29
N GLY A 24 -9.26 2.84 -8.57
CA GLY A 24 -10.18 3.81 -9.13
C GLY A 24 -11.51 3.82 -8.39
N ALA A 25 -12.55 4.31 -9.06
CA ALA A 25 -13.85 4.53 -8.45
C ALA A 25 -15.02 4.12 -9.37
N VAL A 26 -16.17 3.84 -8.76
CA VAL A 26 -17.43 3.52 -9.45
C VAL A 26 -18.59 4.27 -8.80
N HIS A 27 -19.61 4.62 -9.59
CA HIS A 27 -20.88 5.14 -9.07
C HIS A 27 -21.87 3.99 -8.90
N ALA A 28 -22.50 3.87 -7.73
CA ALA A 28 -23.43 2.79 -7.42
C ALA A 28 -24.47 3.24 -6.38
N PRO A 29 -25.69 2.68 -6.38
CA PRO A 29 -26.72 3.03 -5.40
C PRO A 29 -26.37 2.56 -3.97
N ASP A 30 -25.62 1.46 -3.84
CA ASP A 30 -25.21 0.85 -2.58
C ASP A 30 -23.89 0.07 -2.72
N ALA A 31 -23.39 -0.46 -1.61
CA ALA A 31 -22.10 -1.16 -1.56
C ALA A 31 -22.11 -2.53 -2.27
N GLU A 32 -23.25 -3.23 -2.29
CA GLU A 32 -23.34 -4.53 -2.97
C GLU A 32 -23.25 -4.35 -4.49
N MET A 33 -23.98 -3.36 -5.02
CA MET A 33 -23.90 -3.00 -6.43
C MET A 33 -22.52 -2.45 -6.77
N ALA A 34 -21.90 -1.66 -5.89
CA ALA A 34 -20.53 -1.17 -6.08
C ALA A 34 -19.53 -2.34 -6.24
N LEU A 35 -19.64 -3.41 -5.44
CA LEU A 35 -18.78 -4.60 -5.58
C LEU A 35 -18.96 -5.31 -6.92
N VAL A 36 -20.21 -5.44 -7.40
CA VAL A 36 -20.49 -6.05 -8.71
C VAL A 36 -19.87 -5.22 -9.83
N LEU A 37 -20.09 -3.91 -9.84
CA LEU A 37 -19.54 -3.00 -10.85
C LEU A 37 -18.01 -2.95 -10.78
N ALA A 38 -17.43 -2.91 -9.58
CA ALA A 38 -15.99 -2.94 -9.37
C ALA A 38 -15.36 -4.24 -9.90
N LYS A 39 -16.01 -5.39 -9.65
CA LYS A 39 -15.56 -6.69 -10.18
C LYS A 39 -15.57 -6.71 -11.70
N GLU A 40 -16.62 -6.19 -12.33
CA GLU A 40 -16.70 -6.14 -13.80
C GLU A 40 -15.69 -5.18 -14.41
N GLN A 41 -15.46 -4.02 -13.78
CA GLN A 41 -14.55 -3.00 -14.30
C GLN A 41 -13.08 -3.36 -14.08
N TYR A 42 -12.72 -3.85 -12.89
CA TYR A 42 -11.32 -4.03 -12.47
C TYR A 42 -10.88 -5.50 -12.37
N GLY A 43 -11.82 -6.44 -12.24
CA GLY A 43 -11.52 -7.87 -12.01
C GLY A 43 -11.33 -8.71 -13.28
N ARG A 44 -11.64 -8.20 -14.48
CA ARG A 44 -11.70 -9.04 -15.70
C ARG A 44 -10.35 -9.40 -16.32
N ARG A 45 -9.30 -8.62 -16.10
CA ARG A 45 -7.99 -8.78 -16.80
C ARG A 45 -6.79 -8.94 -15.87
N MET A 46 -6.99 -8.88 -14.56
CA MET A 46 -5.92 -8.98 -13.58
C MET A 46 -6.26 -10.04 -12.54
N ALA A 47 -5.25 -10.71 -11.99
CA ALA A 47 -5.43 -11.54 -10.81
C ALA A 47 -6.00 -10.67 -9.68
N CYS A 48 -7.16 -11.05 -9.18
CA CYS A 48 -7.86 -10.36 -8.10
C CYS A 48 -8.51 -11.42 -7.21
N VAL A 49 -8.07 -11.47 -5.95
CA VAL A 49 -8.59 -12.44 -4.96
C VAL A 49 -9.57 -11.81 -3.98
N ASN A 50 -9.57 -10.47 -3.86
CA ASN A 50 -10.45 -9.73 -2.96
C ASN A 50 -10.65 -8.28 -3.46
N LEU A 51 -11.83 -7.69 -3.17
CA LEU A 51 -12.17 -6.31 -3.46
C LEU A 51 -12.77 -5.64 -2.22
N TRP A 52 -12.34 -4.42 -1.95
CA TRP A 52 -13.00 -3.51 -1.02
C TRP A 52 -13.60 -2.35 -1.80
N VAL A 53 -14.77 -1.89 -1.33
CA VAL A 53 -15.41 -0.66 -1.80
C VAL A 53 -15.75 0.19 -0.60
N VAL A 54 -15.49 1.50 -0.69
CA VAL A 54 -15.77 2.46 0.37
C VAL A 54 -16.41 3.68 -0.27
N ARG A 55 -17.47 4.23 0.32
CA ARG A 55 -18.03 5.50 -0.16
C ARG A 55 -16.98 6.60 -0.06
N ALA A 56 -16.82 7.39 -1.12
CA ALA A 56 -15.80 8.44 -1.17
C ALA A 56 -15.96 9.45 -0.02
N ASP A 57 -17.20 9.73 0.41
CA ASP A 57 -17.49 10.64 1.52
C ASP A 57 -17.18 10.08 2.92
N GLN A 58 -16.77 8.81 3.03
CA GLN A 58 -16.31 8.20 4.28
C GLN A 58 -14.77 8.16 4.38
N ILE A 59 -14.06 8.63 3.35
CA ILE A 59 -12.60 8.67 3.33
C ILE A 59 -12.15 10.05 3.79
N HIS A 60 -11.41 10.07 4.90
CA HIS A 60 -10.78 11.28 5.41
C HIS A 60 -9.30 11.27 5.05
N ALA A 61 -8.81 12.33 4.43
CA ALA A 61 -7.42 12.53 4.10
C ALA A 61 -6.83 13.68 4.94
N SER A 62 -5.57 13.56 5.33
CA SER A 62 -4.79 14.69 5.86
C SER A 62 -4.49 15.71 4.76
N ASP A 63 -4.20 16.95 5.13
CA ASP A 63 -3.65 17.91 4.18
C ASP A 63 -2.20 17.55 3.84
N TYR A 64 -1.75 17.91 2.63
CA TYR A 64 -0.35 17.77 2.24
C TYR A 64 0.56 18.74 3.00
N SER A 65 0.03 19.86 3.53
CA SER A 65 0.77 20.77 4.38
C SER A 65 1.22 20.13 5.69
N ASP A 66 0.49 19.13 6.20
CA ASP A 66 0.69 18.49 7.51
C ASP A 66 1.76 17.38 7.45
N SER A 67 2.67 17.46 6.48
CA SER A 67 3.73 16.47 6.25
C SER A 67 4.68 16.31 7.45
N ASP A 68 4.79 17.33 8.29
CA ASP A 68 5.59 17.36 9.51
C ASP A 68 5.08 16.41 10.59
N MET A 69 3.78 16.08 10.61
CA MET A 69 3.18 15.09 11.52
C MET A 69 3.83 13.70 11.39
N PHE A 70 4.38 13.39 10.22
CA PHE A 70 5.01 12.09 9.92
C PHE A 70 6.52 12.09 10.16
N ALA A 71 7.12 13.23 10.54
CA ALA A 71 8.54 13.32 10.83
C ALA A 71 8.90 12.47 12.06
N HIS A 72 10.00 11.73 11.98
CA HIS A 72 10.48 10.95 13.12
C HIS A 72 10.97 11.89 14.24
N ALA A 73 10.27 11.87 15.39
CA ALA A 73 10.56 12.75 16.53
C ALA A 73 11.94 12.53 17.21
N THR A 74 12.69 11.49 16.85
CA THR A 74 14.00 11.17 17.44
C THR A 74 14.92 10.57 16.39
N ASP A 75 16.16 11.07 16.34
CA ASP A 75 17.22 10.42 15.58
C ASP A 75 17.49 9.04 16.19
N LYS A 76 17.02 8.00 15.50
CA LYS A 76 17.20 6.59 15.87
C LYS A 76 18.40 5.98 15.14
N SER A 77 19.33 6.79 14.63
CA SER A 77 20.61 6.36 14.07
C SER A 77 21.36 5.38 14.98
N TYR A 78 21.18 5.46 16.30
CA TYR A 78 21.72 4.51 17.28
C TYR A 78 21.19 3.06 17.14
N ARG A 79 20.04 2.85 16.47
CA ARG A 79 19.47 1.53 16.18
C ARG A 79 20.00 0.92 14.89
N GLU A 80 20.65 1.72 14.05
CA GLU A 80 21.32 1.20 12.86
C GLU A 80 22.66 0.58 13.28
N ALA A 81 22.94 -0.63 12.78
CA ALA A 81 24.11 -1.43 13.17
C ALA A 81 25.45 -0.89 12.60
N PHE A 82 25.68 0.42 12.63
CA PHE A 82 26.95 1.03 12.24
C PHE A 82 28.12 0.65 13.18
N GLY A 83 27.83 0.11 14.38
CA GLY A 83 28.82 -0.20 15.41
C GLY A 83 29.44 -1.61 15.36
N TYR A 84 28.94 -2.55 14.56
CA TYR A 84 29.55 -3.89 14.51
C TYR A 84 30.70 -3.93 13.49
N LYS A 85 31.94 -4.02 14.00
CA LYS A 85 33.17 -4.44 13.29
C LYS A 85 33.10 -5.87 12.69
N VAL A 86 31.90 -6.39 12.43
CA VAL A 86 31.65 -7.69 11.81
C VAL A 86 31.76 -7.58 10.28
N GLY A 87 31.43 -6.42 9.69
CA GLY A 87 31.56 -6.20 8.25
C GLY A 87 32.99 -6.38 7.73
N GLU A 88 34.00 -5.88 8.46
CA GLU A 88 35.41 -6.05 8.09
C GLU A 88 35.90 -7.49 8.25
N LYS A 89 35.50 -8.18 9.32
CA LYS A 89 35.86 -9.59 9.55
C LYS A 89 35.25 -10.52 8.51
N VAL A 90 34.02 -10.25 8.06
CA VAL A 90 33.35 -11.02 7.00
C VAL A 90 33.96 -10.73 5.62
N LYS A 91 34.32 -9.48 5.32
CA LYS A 91 35.04 -9.14 4.07
C LYS A 91 36.43 -9.78 4.00
N LYS A 92 37.16 -9.84 5.12
CA LYS A 92 38.49 -10.47 5.17
C LYS A 92 38.42 -11.99 4.93
N LYS A 93 37.50 -12.69 5.60
CA LYS A 93 37.27 -14.13 5.35
C LYS A 93 36.89 -14.45 3.90
N ARG A 94 36.11 -13.60 3.24
CA ARG A 94 35.74 -13.81 1.82
C ARG A 94 36.90 -13.58 0.85
N LYS A 95 37.83 -12.67 1.17
CA LYS A 95 39.04 -12.46 0.35
C LYS A 95 40.07 -13.58 0.52
N ASP A 96 40.21 -14.12 1.72
CA ASP A 96 41.16 -15.20 1.99
C ASP A 96 40.68 -16.54 1.38
N ALA A 97 39.37 -16.79 1.34
CA ALA A 97 38.79 -17.97 0.69
C ALA A 97 38.77 -17.91 -0.85
N ALA A 98 38.92 -16.72 -1.45
CA ALA A 98 39.01 -16.56 -2.91
C ALA A 98 40.47 -16.59 -3.42
N LYS A 99 41.44 -16.79 -2.52
CA LYS A 99 42.88 -16.81 -2.81
C LYS A 99 43.52 -18.19 -2.57
N GLN A 100 42.74 -19.18 -2.14
CA GLN A 100 43.03 -20.61 -2.23
C GLN A 100 42.28 -21.18 -3.44
#